data_AF-A0A8C5EFK6-F1
#
_entry.id   AF-A0A8C5EFK6-F1
#
_cell.length_a   1.000
_cell.length_b   1.000
_cell.length_c   1.000
_cell.angle_alpha   90.00
_cell.angle_beta   90.00
_cell.angle_gamma   90.00
#
_symmetry.space_group_name_H-M   'P 1'
#
loop_
_entity.id
_entity.type
_entity.pdbx_description
1 polymer ?
#
loop_
_entity_poly.entity_id
_entity_poly.type
_entity_poly.pdbx_seq_one_letter_code
_entity_poly.pdbx_strand_id
1 'polypeptide(L)'
;MLLSHLSPLTIAEVNLEDEDEEEEEEGSDEVTVCSSPQCHALISELQKKLDVTLKTKGETVVELETVRKQLMEAQEALLKEKHDNMILITETVHQKKLLGKFNRVSLFAVEEFETLQDSLNLERDMRTEAENFARAMLVEQKKLKRQSQILMQSSAPCQALQEAFRQITELTHSLETQKMEHQEQMKQMEATMRSCEDQAELTALRLKLELLEEERKEHGNQCLKTNMEVKDLQALVSELKDQLQAARNPRLAPPPPPLAPPPPPPPPPAMATITNPLSSLLALLRKKRVVNGDLQLLDRDPPKTTAHVDVRQQAVEEMMLRIKKGVQLRPVRQTPPTAREQMEKLSCNSAIQELRGITENFSRTTPQPKVEPRPANHDDELQKILLRRRDAVESHHSMFVSTLPSFLCA
;
A
#
# COMPACT_ATOMS: atom_id res chain seq x y z
N MET A 1 30.54 5.52 31.00
CA MET A 1 31.22 6.53 31.84
C MET A 1 32.48 6.96 31.10
N LEU A 2 32.56 8.26 30.79
CA LEU A 2 33.73 9.11 30.57
C LEU A 2 34.90 8.59 29.71
N LEU A 3 34.88 8.94 28.42
CA LEU A 3 36.09 9.20 27.63
C LEU A 3 35.76 10.34 26.65
N SER A 4 35.70 11.53 27.22
CA SER A 4 35.58 12.79 26.50
C SER A 4 36.83 13.62 26.77
N HIS A 5 37.39 14.18 25.69
CA HIS A 5 38.36 15.28 25.65
C HIS A 5 39.86 14.95 25.79
N LEU A 6 40.48 14.63 24.65
CA LEU A 6 41.81 15.16 24.34
C LEU A 6 41.71 15.86 22.98
N SER A 7 41.74 17.19 23.02
CA SER A 7 41.72 18.06 21.83
C SER A 7 43.11 18.09 21.21
N PRO A 8 43.27 18.29 19.89
CA PRO A 8 44.58 18.41 19.23
C PRO A 8 45.49 19.52 19.78
N LEU A 9 44.96 20.41 20.63
CA LEU A 9 45.71 21.48 21.30
C LEU A 9 46.56 21.01 22.49
N THR A 10 46.34 19.81 23.05
CA THR A 10 47.07 19.35 24.25
C THR A 10 48.41 18.64 23.93
N ILE A 11 48.75 18.48 22.65
CA ILE A 11 50.01 17.83 22.21
C ILE A 11 51.08 18.87 21.86
N ALA A 12 50.75 20.17 21.86
CA ALA A 12 51.65 21.26 21.44
C ALA A 12 52.19 22.13 22.60
N GLU A 13 52.10 21.68 23.86
CA GLU A 13 52.71 22.35 25.01
C GLU A 13 53.77 21.45 25.65
N VAL A 14 54.88 21.26 24.95
CA VAL A 14 56.18 21.03 25.58
C VAL A 14 57.15 22.00 24.89
N ASN A 15 57.05 23.25 25.32
CA ASN A 15 58.03 24.28 24.99
C ASN A 15 59.23 24.03 25.91
N LEU A 16 60.23 23.30 25.43
CA LEU A 16 61.56 23.35 26.05
C LEU A 16 62.26 24.54 25.41
N GLU A 17 62.26 25.63 26.17
CA GLU A 17 63.02 26.84 25.90
C GLU A 17 64.50 26.45 25.76
N ASP A 18 65.11 26.88 24.66
CA ASP A 18 66.56 26.86 24.48
C ASP A 18 67.16 27.85 25.50
N GLU A 19 67.53 27.35 26.68
CA GLU A 19 68.44 28.06 27.57
C GLU A 19 69.87 27.86 27.03
N ASP A 20 70.47 28.96 26.60
CA ASP A 20 71.88 29.06 26.26
C ASP A 20 72.74 28.60 27.45
N GLU A 21 73.37 27.43 27.37
CA GLU A 21 74.54 27.10 28.18
C GLU A 21 75.76 27.04 27.26
N GLU A 22 76.61 28.05 27.42
CA GLU A 22 77.99 28.09 26.97
C GLU A 22 78.72 26.85 27.52
N GLU A 23 79.01 25.86 26.68
CA GLU A 23 79.91 24.78 27.08
C GLU A 23 81.36 25.30 27.07
N GLU A 24 81.81 25.71 28.26
CA GLU A 24 83.21 25.89 28.62
C GLU A 24 84.01 24.62 28.31
N GLU A 25 85.08 24.76 27.53
CA GLU A 25 86.20 23.83 27.53
C GLU A 25 86.81 23.80 28.95
N GLU A 26 86.67 22.68 29.65
CA GLU A 26 87.75 21.93 30.32
C GLU A 26 87.17 20.97 31.36
N GLY A 27 87.45 19.67 31.22
CA GLY A 27 87.00 18.66 32.16
C GLY A 27 87.59 17.29 31.89
N SER A 28 88.85 17.13 32.27
CA SER A 28 89.54 15.84 32.40
C SER A 28 88.69 14.80 33.13
N ASP A 29 88.34 13.71 32.45
CA ASP A 29 88.18 12.41 33.11
C ASP A 29 88.80 11.30 32.24
N GLU A 30 89.98 10.89 32.69
CA GLU A 30 90.76 9.77 32.21
C GLU A 30 89.97 8.48 32.47
N VAL A 31 89.25 7.98 31.46
CA VAL A 31 88.66 6.65 31.50
C VAL A 31 89.82 5.65 31.60
N THR A 32 90.06 5.11 32.79
CA THR A 32 90.97 3.99 33.00
C THR A 32 90.55 2.83 32.11
N VAL A 33 91.19 2.70 30.96
CA VAL A 33 91.00 1.60 30.01
C VAL A 33 91.40 0.31 30.74
N CYS A 34 90.44 -0.59 30.96
CA CYS A 34 90.73 -1.93 31.44
C CYS A 34 91.55 -2.68 30.38
N SER A 35 92.89 -2.68 30.49
CA SER A 35 93.82 -3.34 29.55
C SER A 35 93.78 -4.87 29.58
N SER A 36 92.79 -5.46 30.28
CA SER A 36 92.61 -6.92 30.30
C SER A 36 92.03 -7.37 28.95
N PRO A 37 92.61 -8.40 28.31
CA PRO A 37 92.10 -8.93 27.04
C PRO A 37 90.63 -9.41 27.14
N GLN A 38 90.18 -9.76 28.35
CA GLN A 38 88.81 -10.17 28.62
C GLN A 38 87.81 -9.00 28.67
N CYS A 39 88.24 -7.82 29.14
CA CYS A 39 87.45 -6.58 29.06
C CYS A 39 87.25 -6.15 27.60
N HIS A 40 88.32 -6.17 26.79
CA HIS A 40 88.24 -5.82 25.37
C HIS A 40 87.36 -6.78 24.56
N ALA A 41 87.43 -8.08 24.84
CA ALA A 41 86.58 -9.07 24.19
C ALA A 41 85.08 -8.84 24.51
N LEU A 42 84.75 -8.57 25.77
CA LEU A 42 83.37 -8.29 26.19
C LEU A 42 82.82 -7.00 25.57
N ILE A 43 83.61 -5.91 25.56
CA ILE A 43 83.22 -4.64 24.93
C ILE A 43 82.96 -4.84 23.44
N SER A 44 83.85 -5.58 22.73
CA SER A 44 83.66 -5.86 21.30
C SER A 44 82.41 -6.73 21.03
N GLU A 45 82.11 -7.69 21.90
CA GLU A 45 80.89 -8.50 21.79
C GLU A 45 79.63 -7.65 22.02
N LEU A 46 79.64 -6.76 23.03
CA LEU A 46 78.54 -5.84 23.31
C LEU A 46 78.34 -4.84 22.16
N GLN A 47 79.41 -4.31 21.57
CA GLN A 47 79.35 -3.46 20.38
C GLN A 47 78.70 -4.19 19.20
N LYS A 48 79.10 -5.44 18.93
CA LYS A 48 78.46 -6.25 17.87
C LYS A 48 76.98 -6.50 18.14
N LYS A 49 76.60 -6.78 19.39
CA LYS A 49 75.20 -6.95 19.79
C LYS A 49 74.41 -5.66 19.62
N LEU A 50 74.99 -4.52 19.98
CA LEU A 50 74.39 -3.20 19.77
C LEU A 50 74.20 -2.91 18.28
N ASP A 51 75.20 -3.17 17.44
CA ASP A 51 75.12 -2.97 15.99
C ASP A 51 74.02 -3.84 15.35
N VAL A 52 73.93 -5.11 15.74
CA VAL A 52 72.85 -6.02 15.27
C VAL A 52 71.49 -5.52 15.77
N THR A 53 71.40 -5.07 17.02
CA THR A 53 70.16 -4.52 17.60
C THR A 53 69.74 -3.23 16.90
N LEU A 54 70.68 -2.36 16.53
CA LEU A 54 70.41 -1.11 15.81
C LEU A 54 69.97 -1.40 14.36
N LYS A 55 70.59 -2.36 13.68
CA LYS A 55 70.17 -2.79 12.33
C LYS A 55 68.76 -3.37 12.33
N THR A 56 68.48 -4.31 13.23
CA THR A 56 67.14 -4.91 13.38
C THR A 56 66.10 -3.88 13.83
N LYS A 57 66.45 -2.92 14.70
CA LYS A 57 65.59 -1.78 15.02
C LYS A 57 65.29 -0.92 13.78
N GLY A 58 66.28 -0.67 12.93
CA GLY A 58 66.08 0.06 11.66
C GLY A 58 65.13 -0.69 10.70
N GLU A 59 65.37 -1.99 10.50
CA GLU A 59 64.53 -2.86 9.68
C GLU A 59 63.07 -2.89 10.17
N THR A 60 62.87 -3.09 11.48
CA THR A 60 61.52 -3.11 12.09
C THR A 60 60.81 -1.75 12.01
N VAL A 61 61.52 -0.62 12.07
CA VAL A 61 60.92 0.71 11.85
C VAL A 61 60.42 0.86 10.42
N VAL A 62 61.20 0.44 9.43
CA VAL A 62 60.77 0.45 8.02
C VAL A 62 59.55 -0.45 7.81
N GLU A 63 59.56 -1.66 8.35
CA GLU A 63 58.39 -2.56 8.30
C GLU A 63 57.15 -1.91 8.94
N LEU A 64 57.31 -1.28 10.10
CA LEU A 64 56.23 -0.58 10.80
C LEU A 64 55.67 0.57 9.94
N GLU A 65 56.53 1.37 9.31
CA GLU A 65 56.13 2.42 8.37
C GLU A 65 55.37 1.86 7.16
N THR A 66 55.81 0.73 6.59
CA THR A 66 55.09 0.08 5.48
C THR A 66 53.70 -0.42 5.89
N VAL A 67 53.58 -1.03 7.06
CA VAL A 67 52.30 -1.50 7.60
C VAL A 67 51.37 -0.33 7.92
N ARG A 68 51.91 0.78 8.48
CA ARG A 68 51.13 2.02 8.68
C ARG A 68 50.58 2.55 7.37
N LYS A 69 51.39 2.59 6.31
CA LYS A 69 50.94 3.04 4.98
C LYS A 69 49.84 2.14 4.43
N GLN A 70 50.01 0.82 4.49
CA GLN A 70 48.98 -0.15 4.06
C GLN A 70 47.68 -0.02 4.86
N LEU A 71 47.76 0.25 6.17
CA LEU A 71 46.60 0.48 7.01
C LEU A 71 45.82 1.73 6.56
N MET A 72 46.52 2.83 6.25
CA MET A 72 45.88 4.05 5.76
C MET A 72 45.20 3.83 4.40
N GLU A 73 45.85 3.15 3.47
CA GLU A 73 45.28 2.81 2.16
C GLU A 73 44.04 1.90 2.30
N ALA A 74 44.09 0.90 3.19
CA ALA A 74 42.96 0.03 3.47
C ALA A 74 41.78 0.78 4.12
N GLN A 75 42.06 1.75 5.00
CA GLN A 75 41.03 2.60 5.59
C GLN A 75 40.34 3.49 4.55
N GLU A 76 41.10 4.10 3.63
CA GLU A 76 40.55 4.91 2.55
C GLU A 76 39.68 4.07 1.61
N ALA A 77 40.17 2.89 1.19
CA ALA A 77 39.42 1.97 0.36
C ALA A 77 38.10 1.53 1.03
N LEU A 78 38.15 1.23 2.34
CA LEU A 78 36.95 0.86 3.10
C LEU A 78 35.94 2.01 3.19
N LEU A 79 36.38 3.25 3.37
CA LEU A 79 35.48 4.41 3.39
C LEU A 79 34.82 4.64 2.04
N LYS A 80 35.58 4.47 0.94
CA LYS A 80 35.04 4.55 -0.42
C LYS A 80 34.01 3.45 -0.66
N GLU A 81 34.31 2.21 -0.32
CA GLU A 81 33.38 1.09 -0.49
C GLU A 81 32.10 1.26 0.36
N LYS A 82 32.22 1.79 1.59
CA LYS A 82 31.04 2.14 2.40
C LYS A 82 30.16 3.20 1.74
N HIS A 83 30.78 4.20 1.11
CA HIS A 83 30.05 5.24 0.38
C HIS A 83 29.33 4.65 -0.85
N ASP A 84 30.04 3.87 -1.65
CA ASP A 84 29.48 3.21 -2.84
C ASP A 84 28.34 2.24 -2.46
N ASN A 85 28.49 1.49 -1.36
CA ASN A 85 27.45 0.61 -0.84
C ASN A 85 26.19 1.39 -0.41
N MET A 86 26.37 2.55 0.23
CA MET A 86 25.25 3.44 0.56
C MET A 86 24.49 3.88 -0.69
N ILE A 87 25.21 4.33 -1.73
CA ILE A 87 24.59 4.71 -3.02
C ILE A 87 23.82 3.53 -3.62
N LEU A 88 24.43 2.35 -3.68
CA LEU A 88 23.79 1.15 -4.21
C LEU A 88 22.52 0.76 -3.43
N ILE A 89 22.52 0.88 -2.10
CA ILE A 89 21.33 0.64 -1.28
C ILE A 89 20.24 1.65 -1.63
N THR A 90 20.57 2.94 -1.73
CA THR A 90 19.59 3.98 -2.06
C THR A 90 18.97 3.77 -3.43
N GLU A 91 19.77 3.42 -4.43
CA GLU A 91 19.32 3.12 -5.78
C GLU A 91 18.46 1.83 -5.82
N THR A 92 18.86 0.79 -5.09
CA THR A 92 18.08 -0.45 -4.98
C THR A 92 16.69 -0.18 -4.37
N VAL A 93 16.62 0.67 -3.34
CA VAL A 93 15.34 1.08 -2.74
C VAL A 93 14.51 1.90 -3.74
N HIS A 94 15.14 2.79 -4.52
CA HIS A 94 14.46 3.55 -5.57
C HIS A 94 13.87 2.63 -6.64
N GLN A 95 14.66 1.69 -7.16
CA GLN A 95 14.24 0.71 -8.16
C GLN A 95 13.10 -0.18 -7.64
N LYS A 96 13.15 -0.63 -6.38
CA LYS A 96 12.04 -1.38 -5.77
C LYS A 96 10.74 -0.57 -5.71
N LYS A 97 10.81 0.72 -5.36
CA LYS A 97 9.64 1.61 -5.35
C LYS A 97 9.09 1.79 -6.76
N LEU A 98 9.97 1.95 -7.76
CA LEU A 98 9.57 2.08 -9.16
C LEU A 98 8.91 0.79 -9.68
N LEU A 99 9.48 -0.38 -9.37
CA LEU A 99 8.89 -1.67 -9.69
C LEU A 99 7.50 -1.84 -9.06
N GLY A 100 7.31 -1.39 -7.82
CA GLY A 100 6.01 -1.35 -7.17
C GLY A 100 4.97 -0.52 -7.94
N LYS A 101 5.38 0.64 -8.50
CA LYS A 101 4.51 1.45 -9.36
C LYS A 101 4.15 0.72 -10.65
N PHE A 102 5.13 0.11 -11.32
CA PHE A 102 4.88 -0.66 -12.54
C PHE A 102 3.92 -1.82 -12.29
N ASN A 103 4.14 -2.60 -11.24
CA ASN A 103 3.25 -3.70 -10.88
C ASN A 103 1.81 -3.21 -10.63
N ARG A 104 1.64 -2.07 -9.96
CA ARG A 104 0.31 -1.48 -9.74
C ARG A 104 -0.36 -1.07 -11.05
N VAL A 105 0.37 -0.42 -11.95
CA VAL A 105 -0.14 -0.03 -13.27
C VAL A 105 -0.46 -1.25 -14.12
N SER A 106 0.36 -2.30 -14.07
CA SER A 106 0.09 -3.57 -14.75
C SER A 106 -1.19 -4.24 -14.24
N LEU A 107 -1.44 -4.22 -12.92
CA LEU A 107 -2.69 -4.73 -12.36
C LEU A 107 -3.91 -3.95 -12.87
N PHE A 108 -3.87 -2.62 -12.83
CA PHE A 108 -4.95 -1.80 -13.37
C PHE A 108 -5.17 -2.02 -14.88
N ALA A 109 -4.10 -2.21 -15.65
CA ALA A 109 -4.23 -2.50 -17.08
C ALA A 109 -4.92 -3.85 -17.35
N VAL A 110 -4.68 -4.86 -16.51
CA VAL A 110 -5.37 -6.16 -16.60
C VAL A 110 -6.84 -6.02 -16.23
N GLU A 111 -7.15 -5.33 -15.13
CA GLU A 111 -8.53 -5.08 -14.69
C GLU A 111 -9.34 -4.30 -15.74
N GLU A 112 -8.75 -3.26 -16.35
CA GLU A 112 -9.37 -2.52 -17.46
C GLU A 112 -9.62 -3.43 -18.66
N PHE A 113 -8.67 -4.31 -19.00
CA PHE A 113 -8.82 -5.27 -20.10
C PHE A 113 -9.95 -6.27 -19.82
N GLU A 114 -10.02 -6.84 -18.62
CA GLU A 114 -11.08 -7.77 -18.21
C GLU A 114 -12.45 -7.10 -18.29
N THR A 115 -12.57 -5.87 -17.78
CA THR A 115 -13.81 -5.08 -17.85
C THR A 115 -14.26 -4.83 -19.29
N LEU A 116 -13.32 -4.46 -20.18
CA LEU A 116 -13.61 -4.28 -21.60
C LEU A 116 -14.00 -5.60 -22.29
N GLN A 117 -13.35 -6.69 -21.91
CA GLN A 117 -13.64 -8.02 -22.44
C GLN A 117 -15.06 -8.48 -22.04
N ASP A 118 -15.47 -8.25 -20.80
CA ASP A 118 -16.82 -8.54 -20.32
C ASP A 118 -17.87 -7.69 -21.05
N SER A 119 -17.61 -6.39 -21.21
CA SER A 119 -18.49 -5.50 -21.98
C SER A 119 -18.64 -5.95 -23.44
N LEU A 120 -17.56 -6.42 -24.07
CA LEU A 120 -17.58 -6.93 -25.43
C LEU A 120 -18.37 -8.25 -25.54
N ASN A 121 -18.22 -9.13 -24.56
CA ASN A 121 -18.97 -10.39 -24.53
C ASN A 121 -20.47 -10.13 -24.40
N LEU A 122 -20.87 -9.22 -23.49
CA LEU A 122 -22.26 -8.81 -23.34
C LEU A 122 -22.83 -8.19 -24.63
N GLU A 123 -22.09 -7.30 -25.30
CA GLU A 123 -22.52 -6.72 -26.58
C GLU A 123 -22.73 -7.80 -27.65
N ARG A 124 -21.80 -8.76 -27.74
CA ARG A 124 -21.91 -9.88 -28.69
C ARG A 124 -23.15 -10.73 -28.42
N ASP A 125 -23.44 -11.01 -27.15
CA ASP A 125 -24.62 -11.80 -26.76
C ASP A 125 -25.92 -11.06 -27.10
N MET A 126 -26.01 -9.77 -26.73
CA MET A 126 -27.16 -8.92 -27.08
C MET A 126 -27.37 -8.79 -28.59
N ARG A 127 -26.27 -8.65 -29.35
CA ARG A 127 -26.32 -8.62 -30.81
C ARG A 127 -26.88 -9.93 -31.37
N THR A 128 -26.41 -11.06 -30.86
CA THR A 128 -26.86 -12.39 -31.27
C THR A 128 -28.34 -12.59 -30.96
N GLU A 129 -28.79 -12.17 -29.77
CA GLU A 129 -30.19 -12.23 -29.39
C GLU A 129 -31.06 -11.33 -30.28
N ALA A 130 -30.62 -10.10 -30.57
CA ALA A 130 -31.32 -9.18 -31.47
C ALA A 130 -31.44 -9.74 -32.90
N GLU A 131 -30.37 -10.36 -33.42
CA GLU A 131 -30.39 -11.03 -34.73
C GLU A 131 -31.37 -12.21 -34.75
N ASN A 132 -31.38 -13.04 -33.69
CA ASN A 132 -32.30 -14.15 -33.55
C ASN A 132 -33.75 -13.68 -33.48
N PHE A 133 -34.02 -12.63 -32.70
CA PHE A 133 -35.33 -12.01 -32.59
C PHE A 133 -35.81 -11.46 -33.94
N ALA A 134 -34.97 -10.71 -34.66
CA ALA A 134 -35.30 -10.18 -35.98
C ALA A 134 -35.62 -11.29 -36.99
N ARG A 135 -34.86 -12.39 -36.98
CA ARG A 135 -35.13 -13.57 -37.82
C ARG A 135 -36.48 -14.20 -37.47
N ALA A 136 -36.75 -14.44 -36.18
CA ALA A 136 -38.01 -15.02 -35.72
C ALA A 136 -39.21 -14.15 -36.12
N MET A 137 -39.09 -12.83 -35.91
CA MET A 137 -40.14 -11.87 -36.24
C MET A 137 -40.40 -11.81 -37.75
N LEU A 138 -39.36 -11.89 -38.60
CA LEU A 138 -39.52 -11.94 -40.05
C LEU A 138 -40.23 -13.23 -40.51
N VAL A 139 -39.93 -14.36 -39.87
CA VAL A 139 -40.60 -15.64 -40.17
C VAL A 139 -42.08 -15.56 -39.82
N GLU A 140 -42.43 -15.06 -38.63
CA GLU A 140 -43.83 -14.88 -38.22
C GLU A 140 -44.55 -13.85 -39.09
N GLN A 141 -43.90 -12.73 -39.46
CA GLN A 141 -44.49 -11.75 -40.38
C GLN A 141 -44.79 -12.38 -41.75
N LYS A 142 -43.86 -13.17 -42.31
CA LYS A 142 -44.09 -13.89 -43.59
C LYS A 142 -45.23 -14.90 -43.47
N LYS A 143 -45.31 -15.62 -42.35
CA LYS A 143 -46.37 -16.60 -42.08
C LYS A 143 -47.74 -15.91 -41.96
N LEU A 144 -47.84 -14.83 -41.18
CA LEU A 144 -49.06 -14.01 -41.05
C LEU A 144 -49.47 -13.41 -42.40
N LYS A 145 -48.53 -12.86 -43.17
CA LYS A 145 -48.81 -12.30 -44.49
C LYS A 145 -49.33 -13.36 -45.47
N ARG A 146 -48.79 -14.58 -45.42
CA ARG A 146 -49.30 -15.71 -46.21
C ARG A 146 -50.71 -16.10 -45.77
N GLN A 147 -50.97 -16.19 -44.47
CA GLN A 147 -52.30 -16.51 -43.93
C GLN A 147 -53.32 -15.44 -44.31
N SER A 148 -52.99 -14.16 -44.17
CA SER A 148 -53.89 -13.06 -44.53
C SER A 148 -54.17 -13.02 -46.03
N GLN A 149 -53.16 -13.28 -46.87
CA GLN A 149 -53.34 -13.39 -48.32
C GLN A 149 -54.28 -14.52 -48.70
N ILE A 150 -54.16 -15.70 -48.06
CA ILE A 150 -55.07 -16.83 -48.29
C ILE A 150 -56.50 -16.45 -47.89
N LEU A 151 -56.68 -15.85 -46.71
CA LEU A 151 -58.00 -15.43 -46.22
C LEU A 151 -58.64 -14.43 -47.18
N MET A 152 -57.89 -13.41 -47.61
CA MET A 152 -58.36 -12.39 -48.54
C MET A 152 -58.73 -12.96 -49.92
N GLN A 153 -58.00 -13.95 -50.41
CA GLN A 153 -58.35 -14.64 -51.67
C GLN A 153 -59.59 -15.53 -51.53
N SER A 154 -59.87 -16.04 -50.33
CA SER A 154 -61.01 -16.94 -50.07
C SER A 154 -62.33 -16.21 -49.75
N SER A 155 -62.29 -14.92 -49.40
CA SER A 155 -63.48 -14.13 -49.09
C SER A 155 -63.96 -13.34 -50.30
N ALA A 156 -65.16 -13.63 -50.82
CA ALA A 156 -65.89 -12.65 -51.63
C ALA A 156 -66.13 -11.39 -50.76
N PRO A 157 -65.97 -10.16 -51.29
CA PRO A 157 -66.01 -8.95 -50.47
C PRO A 157 -67.44 -8.67 -50.00
N CYS A 158 -67.79 -9.17 -48.81
CA CYS A 158 -68.94 -8.69 -48.07
C CYS A 158 -68.57 -7.34 -47.43
N GLN A 159 -69.26 -6.26 -47.80
CA GLN A 159 -69.02 -4.91 -47.26
C GLN A 159 -69.04 -4.87 -45.73
N ALA A 160 -69.89 -5.68 -45.09
CA ALA A 160 -69.97 -5.75 -43.62
C ALA A 160 -68.67 -6.28 -42.98
N LEU A 161 -67.97 -7.20 -43.63
CA LEU A 161 -66.71 -7.74 -43.13
C LEU A 161 -65.56 -6.73 -43.29
N GLN A 162 -65.52 -6.00 -44.42
CA GLN A 162 -64.55 -4.91 -44.62
C GLN A 162 -64.76 -3.78 -43.60
N GLU A 163 -66.01 -3.44 -43.33
CA GLU A 163 -66.37 -2.44 -42.34
C GLU A 163 -66.01 -2.89 -40.92
N ALA A 164 -66.23 -4.16 -40.56
CA ALA A 164 -65.77 -4.71 -39.29
C ALA A 164 -64.24 -4.66 -39.14
N PHE A 165 -63.48 -4.98 -40.19
CA PHE A 165 -62.01 -4.86 -40.16
C PHE A 165 -61.54 -3.41 -40.03
N ARG A 166 -62.22 -2.46 -40.69
CA ARG A 166 -61.94 -1.02 -40.53
C ARG A 166 -62.15 -0.59 -39.08
N GLN A 167 -63.27 -0.98 -38.47
CA GLN A 167 -63.57 -0.68 -37.07
C GLN A 167 -62.59 -1.33 -36.09
N ILE A 168 -62.19 -2.59 -36.32
CA ILE A 168 -61.15 -3.24 -35.51
C ILE A 168 -59.82 -2.48 -35.62
N THR A 169 -59.46 -2.02 -36.82
CA THR A 169 -58.22 -1.24 -37.03
C THR A 169 -58.27 0.10 -36.31
N GLU A 170 -59.39 0.82 -36.38
CA GLU A 170 -59.60 2.09 -35.66
C GLU A 170 -59.58 1.89 -34.14
N LEU A 171 -60.28 0.87 -33.64
CA LEU A 171 -60.29 0.55 -32.20
C LEU A 171 -58.90 0.14 -31.71
N THR A 172 -58.17 -0.68 -32.48
CA THR A 172 -56.80 -1.10 -32.14
C THR A 172 -55.87 0.12 -32.11
N HIS A 173 -55.96 1.00 -33.10
CA HIS A 173 -55.17 2.22 -33.12
C HIS A 173 -55.50 3.14 -31.94
N SER A 174 -56.79 3.35 -31.65
CA SER A 174 -57.23 4.15 -30.52
C SER A 174 -56.77 3.58 -29.18
N LEU A 175 -56.83 2.26 -29.00
CA LEU A 175 -56.37 1.60 -27.78
C LEU A 175 -54.86 1.72 -27.59
N GLU A 176 -54.06 1.54 -28.64
CA GLU A 176 -52.60 1.73 -28.56
C GLU A 176 -52.25 3.18 -28.25
N THR A 177 -52.94 4.15 -28.87
CA THR A 177 -52.77 5.58 -28.56
C THR A 177 -53.10 5.88 -27.10
N GLN A 178 -54.23 5.40 -26.58
CA GLN A 178 -54.59 5.57 -25.18
C GLN A 178 -53.58 4.92 -24.24
N LYS A 179 -53.05 3.74 -24.59
CA LYS A 179 -52.02 3.06 -23.80
C LYS A 179 -50.72 3.87 -23.76
N MET A 180 -50.30 4.43 -24.90
CA MET A 180 -49.12 5.30 -24.98
C MET A 180 -49.33 6.59 -24.18
N GLU A 181 -50.50 7.22 -24.26
CA GLU A 181 -50.84 8.41 -23.47
C GLU A 181 -50.82 8.12 -21.97
N HIS A 182 -51.45 7.04 -21.52
CA HIS A 182 -51.40 6.64 -20.11
C HIS A 182 -49.97 6.32 -19.65
N GLN A 183 -49.17 5.66 -20.48
CA GLN A 183 -47.78 5.36 -20.15
C GLN A 183 -46.95 6.63 -19.98
N GLU A 184 -47.14 7.63 -20.85
CA GLU A 184 -46.47 8.92 -20.74
C GLU A 184 -46.95 9.71 -19.50
N GLN A 185 -48.25 9.73 -19.23
CA GLN A 185 -48.81 10.34 -18.02
C GLN A 185 -48.24 9.72 -16.74
N MET A 186 -48.13 8.40 -16.68
CA MET A 186 -47.52 7.70 -15.54
C MET A 186 -46.06 8.10 -15.37
N LYS A 187 -45.29 8.13 -16.46
CA LYS A 187 -43.88 8.54 -16.44
C LYS A 187 -43.71 9.99 -15.99
N GLN A 188 -44.59 10.90 -16.44
CA GLN A 188 -44.60 12.29 -16.03
C GLN A 188 -44.95 12.44 -14.54
N MET A 189 -45.95 11.71 -14.06
CA MET A 189 -46.34 11.70 -12.64
C MET A 189 -45.20 11.18 -11.76
N GLU A 190 -44.56 10.08 -12.15
CA GLU A 190 -43.38 9.56 -11.45
C GLU A 190 -42.23 10.55 -11.44
N ALA A 191 -41.95 11.22 -12.57
CA ALA A 191 -40.90 12.24 -12.64
C ALA A 191 -41.20 13.41 -11.70
N THR A 192 -42.46 13.87 -11.66
CA THR A 192 -42.91 14.94 -10.76
C THR A 192 -42.77 14.53 -9.30
N MET A 193 -43.11 13.29 -8.94
CA MET A 193 -42.90 12.78 -7.58
C MET A 193 -41.41 12.68 -7.23
N ARG A 194 -40.56 12.26 -8.17
CA ARG A 194 -39.10 12.20 -7.97
C ARG A 194 -38.46 13.58 -7.84
N SER A 195 -38.96 14.58 -8.57
CA SER A 195 -38.46 15.96 -8.52
C SER A 195 -39.09 16.80 -7.42
N CYS A 196 -40.03 16.27 -6.66
CA CYS A 196 -40.70 16.99 -5.58
C CYS A 196 -39.69 17.43 -4.53
N GLU A 197 -39.73 18.71 -4.17
CA GLU A 197 -38.81 19.34 -3.22
C GLU A 197 -38.82 18.61 -1.87
N ASP A 198 -39.99 18.14 -1.44
CA ASP A 198 -40.17 17.33 -0.22
C ASP A 198 -39.25 16.08 -0.20
N GLN A 199 -39.03 15.42 -1.34
CA GLN A 199 -38.16 14.23 -1.41
C GLN A 199 -36.68 14.61 -1.23
N ALA A 200 -36.26 15.74 -1.82
CA ALA A 200 -34.92 16.30 -1.63
C ALA A 200 -34.73 16.80 -0.19
N GLU A 201 -35.73 17.47 0.39
CA GLU A 201 -35.71 17.92 1.77
C GLU A 201 -35.66 16.75 2.75
N LEU A 202 -36.44 15.70 2.50
CA LEU A 202 -36.46 14.51 3.34
C LEU A 202 -35.11 13.79 3.32
N THR A 203 -34.49 13.66 2.14
CA THR A 203 -33.12 13.12 2.04
C THR A 203 -32.09 14.00 2.75
N ALA A 204 -32.18 15.33 2.61
CA ALA A 204 -31.31 16.27 3.33
C ALA A 204 -31.48 16.18 4.86
N LEU A 205 -32.72 16.07 5.35
CA LEU A 205 -33.02 15.90 6.78
C LEU A 205 -32.49 14.57 7.32
N ARG A 206 -32.56 13.48 6.54
CA ARG A 206 -31.96 12.19 6.91
C ARG A 206 -30.45 12.30 7.07
N LEU A 207 -29.74 12.91 6.11
CA LEU A 207 -28.30 13.12 6.19
C LEU A 207 -27.93 14.02 7.38
N LYS A 208 -28.71 15.08 7.63
CA LYS A 208 -28.52 15.94 8.80
C LYS A 208 -28.70 15.18 10.12
N LEU A 209 -29.69 14.30 10.21
CA LEU A 209 -29.88 13.45 11.38
C LEU A 209 -28.69 12.50 11.58
N GLU A 210 -28.20 11.87 10.51
CA GLU A 210 -27.05 10.96 10.58
C GLU A 210 -25.79 11.68 11.12
N LEU A 211 -25.47 12.87 10.59
CA LEU A 211 -24.36 13.69 11.09
C LEU A 211 -24.52 14.05 12.57
N LEU A 212 -25.70 14.48 12.99
CA LEU A 212 -25.96 14.81 14.40
C LEU A 212 -25.86 13.56 15.31
N GLU A 213 -26.21 12.39 14.80
CA GLU A 213 -26.04 11.13 15.54
C GLU A 213 -24.57 10.74 15.69
N GLU A 214 -23.74 10.98 14.68
CA GLU A 214 -22.29 10.80 14.73
C GLU A 214 -21.65 11.78 15.72
N GLU A 215 -21.98 13.06 15.65
CA GLU A 215 -21.51 14.08 16.60
C GLU A 215 -21.90 13.72 18.04
N ARG A 216 -23.15 13.27 18.26
CA ARG A 216 -23.61 12.79 19.57
C ARG A 216 -22.80 11.59 20.06
N LYS A 217 -22.48 10.62 19.18
CA LYS A 217 -21.65 9.45 19.53
C LYS A 217 -20.24 9.89 19.90
N GLU A 218 -19.64 10.82 19.15
CA GLU A 218 -18.30 11.33 19.41
C GLU A 218 -18.23 12.11 20.73
N HIS A 219 -19.20 12.99 20.99
CA HIS A 219 -19.34 13.64 22.29
C HIS A 219 -19.54 12.64 23.43
N GLY A 220 -20.34 11.59 23.21
CA GLY A 220 -20.50 10.49 24.16
C GLY A 220 -19.18 9.79 24.47
N ASN A 221 -18.39 9.47 23.45
CA ASN A 221 -17.07 8.85 23.60
C ASN A 221 -16.08 9.77 24.32
N GLN A 222 -16.08 11.05 23.99
CA GLN A 222 -15.24 12.05 24.66
C GLN A 222 -15.61 12.17 26.14
N CYS A 223 -16.91 12.17 26.48
CA CYS A 223 -17.39 12.18 27.86
C CYS A 223 -16.98 10.90 28.62
N LEU A 224 -17.03 9.73 27.97
CA LEU A 224 -16.54 8.49 28.56
C LEU A 224 -15.03 8.54 28.85
N LYS A 225 -14.23 9.05 27.90
CA LYS A 225 -12.78 9.20 28.05
C LYS A 225 -12.43 10.15 29.20
N THR A 226 -13.05 11.34 29.25
CA THR A 226 -12.80 12.29 30.34
C THR A 226 -13.29 11.75 31.68
N ASN A 227 -14.39 10.98 31.72
CA ASN A 227 -14.85 10.31 32.93
C ASN A 227 -13.83 9.28 33.45
N MET A 228 -13.19 8.52 32.54
CA MET A 228 -12.10 7.61 32.91
C MET A 228 -10.89 8.36 33.45
N GLU A 229 -10.43 9.41 32.77
CA GLU A 229 -9.30 10.24 33.24
C GLU A 229 -9.58 10.86 34.62
N VAL A 230 -10.82 11.33 34.86
CA VAL A 230 -11.23 11.83 36.18
C VAL A 230 -11.19 10.74 37.24
N LYS A 231 -11.63 9.51 36.92
CA LYS A 231 -11.55 8.37 37.85
C LYS A 231 -10.11 7.98 38.16
N ASP A 232 -9.24 7.97 37.16
CA ASP A 232 -7.81 7.67 37.34
C ASP A 232 -7.12 8.72 38.21
N LEU A 233 -7.39 10.01 37.96
CA LEU A 233 -6.90 11.10 38.80
C LEU A 233 -7.46 11.03 40.23
N GLN A 234 -8.74 10.67 40.40
CA GLN A 234 -9.33 10.44 41.73
C GLN A 234 -8.63 9.29 42.47
N ALA A 235 -8.28 8.20 41.77
CA ALA A 235 -7.53 7.10 42.34
C ALA A 235 -6.11 7.53 42.78
N LEU A 236 -5.39 8.26 41.93
CA LEU A 236 -4.06 8.80 42.24
C LEU A 236 -4.09 9.78 43.43
N VAL A 237 -5.09 10.67 43.47
CA VAL A 237 -5.27 11.59 44.61
C VAL A 237 -5.57 10.82 45.90
N SER A 238 -6.37 9.75 45.83
CA SER A 238 -6.62 8.87 46.98
C SER A 238 -5.33 8.20 47.44
N GLU A 239 -4.53 7.66 46.52
CA GLU A 239 -3.26 7.01 46.85
C GLU A 239 -2.27 7.98 47.49
N LEU A 240 -2.09 9.18 46.91
CA LEU A 240 -1.23 10.22 47.49
C LEU A 240 -1.70 10.66 48.87
N LYS A 241 -3.02 10.74 49.08
CA LYS A 241 -3.60 11.04 50.40
C LYS A 241 -3.29 9.93 51.41
N ASP A 242 -3.40 8.66 51.01
CA ASP A 242 -3.06 7.52 51.85
C ASP A 242 -1.55 7.48 52.18
N GLN A 243 -0.68 7.74 51.20
CA GLN A 243 0.77 7.86 51.40
C GLN A 243 1.14 9.03 52.34
N LEU A 244 0.49 10.19 52.18
CA LEU A 244 0.68 11.34 53.07
C LEU A 244 0.21 11.00 54.50
N GLN A 245 -0.91 10.29 54.63
CA GLN A 245 -1.44 9.86 55.93
C GLN A 245 -0.53 8.80 56.59
N ALA A 246 0.06 7.90 55.80
CA ALA A 246 1.06 6.93 56.27
C ALA A 246 2.38 7.61 56.69
N ALA A 247 2.88 8.58 55.93
CA ALA A 247 4.06 9.36 56.27
C ALA A 247 3.84 10.26 57.51
N ARG A 248 2.62 10.73 57.74
CA ARG A 248 2.25 11.54 58.91
C ARG A 248 2.11 10.72 60.20
N ASN A 249 1.93 9.41 60.13
CA ASN A 249 1.79 8.53 61.31
C ASN A 249 2.74 7.31 61.26
N PRO A 250 4.03 7.46 61.64
CA PRO A 250 4.90 6.31 61.84
C PRO A 250 4.50 5.60 63.15
N ARG A 251 3.88 4.41 63.06
CA ARG A 251 3.50 3.63 64.25
C ARG A 251 4.73 3.02 64.92
N LEU A 252 4.90 3.37 66.19
CA LEU A 252 5.69 2.63 67.18
C LEU A 252 5.18 1.18 67.31
N ALA A 253 6.10 0.25 67.49
CA ALA A 253 5.84 -1.16 67.73
C ALA A 253 4.94 -1.40 68.97
N PRO A 254 4.03 -2.39 68.96
CA PRO A 254 3.28 -2.78 70.14
C PRO A 254 4.12 -3.68 71.08
N PRO A 255 3.88 -3.65 72.41
CA PRO A 255 4.59 -4.44 73.42
C PRO A 255 4.15 -5.92 73.42
N PRO A 256 4.90 -6.84 74.07
CA PRO A 256 4.75 -8.29 73.90
C PRO A 256 3.46 -8.85 74.53
N PRO A 257 2.92 -9.97 74.04
CA PRO A 257 1.70 -10.58 74.57
C PRO A 257 2.00 -11.45 75.81
N PRO A 258 1.16 -11.43 76.86
CA PRO A 258 1.18 -12.46 77.90
C PRO A 258 0.45 -13.74 77.45
N LEU A 259 0.90 -14.85 78.02
CA LEU A 259 0.49 -16.25 77.78
C LEU A 259 -0.98 -16.55 78.15
N ALA A 260 -1.53 -17.58 77.48
CA ALA A 260 -2.92 -18.00 77.45
C ALA A 260 -3.44 -18.80 78.68
N PRO A 261 -4.78 -18.90 78.84
CA PRO A 261 -5.46 -20.12 79.27
C PRO A 261 -6.49 -20.66 78.21
N PRO A 262 -7.04 -21.88 78.38
CA PRO A 262 -7.35 -22.87 77.32
C PRO A 262 -8.77 -22.75 76.68
N PRO A 263 -9.10 -23.55 75.64
CA PRO A 263 -10.13 -23.23 74.64
C PRO A 263 -11.54 -23.77 74.98
N PRO A 264 -12.61 -23.08 74.53
CA PRO A 264 -13.93 -23.67 74.32
C PRO A 264 -14.20 -24.02 72.83
N PRO A 265 -15.14 -24.95 72.57
CA PRO A 265 -15.22 -25.76 71.35
C PRO A 265 -15.87 -25.08 70.13
N PRO A 266 -15.66 -25.63 68.92
CA PRO A 266 -16.26 -25.10 67.69
C PRO A 266 -17.74 -25.49 67.56
N PRO A 267 -18.64 -24.57 67.16
CA PRO A 267 -19.96 -24.95 66.64
C PRO A 267 -19.91 -25.28 65.13
N PRO A 268 -20.81 -26.16 64.64
CA PRO A 268 -20.73 -26.81 63.33
C PRO A 268 -21.44 -26.03 62.20
N PRO A 269 -21.29 -26.47 60.94
CA PRO A 269 -21.85 -25.82 59.75
C PRO A 269 -23.27 -26.30 59.46
N ALA A 270 -24.14 -25.39 59.00
CA ALA A 270 -25.34 -25.64 58.20
C ALA A 270 -26.14 -24.34 58.11
N MET A 271 -26.95 -24.05 57.10
CA MET A 271 -27.16 -24.52 55.74
C MET A 271 -28.08 -23.47 55.14
N ALA A 272 -28.06 -23.38 53.82
CA ALA A 272 -28.85 -22.47 53.03
C ALA A 272 -30.34 -22.46 53.41
N THR A 273 -30.93 -21.26 53.42
CA THR A 273 -32.33 -21.08 53.05
C THR A 273 -32.40 -20.34 51.72
N ILE A 274 -32.99 -21.07 50.77
CA ILE A 274 -33.25 -20.78 49.37
C ILE A 274 -34.53 -19.95 49.28
N THR A 275 -34.48 -18.86 48.51
CA THR A 275 -35.58 -18.26 47.73
C THR A 275 -34.95 -17.20 46.83
N ASN A 276 -35.13 -17.05 45.53
CA ASN A 276 -35.79 -17.79 44.44
C ASN A 276 -35.12 -17.29 43.13
N PRO A 277 -35.03 -18.12 42.08
CA PRO A 277 -34.19 -17.90 40.90
C PRO A 277 -34.92 -17.15 39.77
N LEU A 278 -35.23 -15.87 39.97
CA LEU A 278 -35.81 -15.00 38.91
C LEU A 278 -35.07 -13.68 38.69
N SER A 279 -33.95 -13.43 39.38
CA SER A 279 -33.13 -12.21 39.16
C SER A 279 -32.05 -12.38 38.07
N SER A 280 -31.66 -13.61 37.72
CA SER A 280 -30.61 -13.87 36.72
C SER A 280 -31.12 -14.12 35.29
N LEU A 281 -32.44 -14.10 35.05
CA LEU A 281 -33.04 -14.39 33.73
C LEU A 281 -33.45 -13.14 32.93
N LEU A 282 -33.49 -11.95 33.55
CA LEU A 282 -33.77 -10.70 32.84
C LEU A 282 -32.53 -10.04 32.21
N ALA A 283 -31.34 -10.61 32.39
CA ALA A 283 -30.13 -10.17 31.70
C ALA A 283 -29.84 -10.95 30.39
N LEU A 284 -30.64 -11.97 30.05
CA LEU A 284 -30.32 -12.92 28.96
C LEU A 284 -31.35 -12.98 27.80
N LEU A 285 -32.33 -12.08 27.74
CA LEU A 285 -33.37 -12.07 26.67
C LEU A 285 -33.44 -10.80 25.80
N ARG A 286 -32.40 -9.98 25.78
CA ARG A 286 -32.05 -9.10 24.65
C ARG A 286 -30.52 -9.03 24.61
N LYS A 287 -29.79 -9.97 23.99
CA LYS A 287 -29.57 -10.00 22.54
C LYS A 287 -28.78 -11.28 22.21
N LYS A 288 -29.45 -12.32 21.71
CA LYS A 288 -28.85 -13.48 21.00
C LYS A 288 -29.32 -13.30 19.56
N ARG A 289 -28.46 -13.14 18.56
CA ARG A 289 -27.66 -14.13 17.81
C ARG A 289 -26.84 -13.35 16.76
N VAL A 290 -25.74 -13.79 16.15
CA VAL A 290 -24.78 -14.89 16.24
C VAL A 290 -23.59 -14.44 15.36
N VAL A 291 -22.40 -14.93 15.73
CA VAL A 291 -21.07 -14.79 15.14
C VAL A 291 -20.97 -15.26 13.67
N ASN A 292 -20.17 -14.56 12.83
CA ASN A 292 -19.07 -15.13 12.02
C ASN A 292 -18.26 -14.09 11.21
N GLY A 293 -16.92 -14.28 11.18
CA GLY A 293 -15.93 -13.66 10.27
C GLY A 293 -15.49 -12.25 10.67
N ASP A 294 -14.33 -12.02 11.29
CA ASP A 294 -12.95 -12.11 10.79
C ASP A 294 -12.58 -11.04 9.73
N LEU A 295 -11.36 -10.51 9.89
CA LEU A 295 -10.59 -9.57 9.06
C LEU A 295 -10.63 -8.06 9.38
N GLN A 296 -9.45 -7.65 9.83
CA GLN A 296 -8.87 -6.33 9.94
C GLN A 296 -8.87 -5.60 8.59
N LEU A 297 -9.25 -4.32 8.57
CA LEU A 297 -8.66 -3.34 7.67
C LEU A 297 -8.47 -2.04 8.45
N LEU A 298 -7.22 -1.88 8.91
CA LEU A 298 -6.62 -0.58 9.14
C LEU A 298 -6.53 0.11 7.79
N ASP A 299 -7.19 1.25 7.64
CA ASP A 299 -6.57 2.34 6.91
C ASP A 299 -6.64 3.60 7.76
N ARG A 300 -5.47 4.20 7.89
CA ARG A 300 -5.13 5.32 8.74
C ARG A 300 -4.45 6.31 7.81
N ASP A 301 -4.73 7.60 8.05
CA ASP A 301 -3.90 8.81 7.83
C ASP A 301 -4.55 9.91 6.94
N PRO A 302 -4.16 11.20 7.08
CA PRO A 302 -3.75 11.93 8.29
C PRO A 302 -4.24 13.43 8.24
N PRO A 303 -3.52 14.49 8.72
CA PRO A 303 -4.16 15.60 9.43
C PRO A 303 -4.23 16.89 8.58
N LYS A 304 -5.01 17.84 9.09
CA LYS A 304 -5.16 19.19 8.54
C LYS A 304 -3.84 19.96 8.57
N THR A 305 -3.43 20.50 7.41
CA THR A 305 -2.47 21.59 7.29
C THR A 305 -3.19 22.81 6.73
N THR A 306 -3.16 23.91 7.49
CA THR A 306 -3.89 25.18 7.32
C THR A 306 -3.44 26.04 6.12
N ALA A 307 -2.66 25.48 5.18
CA ALA A 307 -2.22 26.15 3.96
C ALA A 307 -3.07 25.80 2.70
N HIS A 308 -3.91 24.76 2.77
CA HIS A 308 -4.65 24.25 1.61
C HIS A 308 -5.94 25.03 1.27
N VAL A 309 -6.40 25.90 2.18
CA VAL A 309 -7.63 26.67 1.99
C VAL A 309 -7.42 27.76 0.93
N ASP A 310 -6.23 28.35 0.86
CA ASP A 310 -5.93 29.47 -0.03
C ASP A 310 -5.81 29.02 -1.50
N VAL A 311 -5.15 27.88 -1.76
CA VAL A 311 -5.03 27.31 -3.11
C VAL A 311 -6.39 26.83 -3.64
N ARG A 312 -7.25 26.28 -2.78
CA ARG A 312 -8.60 25.85 -3.17
C ARG A 312 -9.50 27.04 -3.46
N GLN A 313 -9.42 28.10 -2.65
CA GLN A 313 -10.18 29.33 -2.86
C GLN A 313 -9.73 30.05 -4.14
N GLN A 314 -8.41 30.14 -4.36
CA GLN A 314 -7.83 30.74 -5.56
C GLN A 314 -8.20 29.97 -6.85
N ALA A 315 -8.22 28.63 -6.80
CA ALA A 315 -8.68 27.82 -7.93
C ALA A 315 -10.18 27.99 -8.22
N VAL A 316 -11.01 28.17 -7.17
CA VAL A 316 -12.44 28.44 -7.32
C VAL A 316 -12.69 29.82 -7.90
N GLU A 317 -11.96 30.84 -7.48
CA GLU A 317 -12.03 32.19 -8.06
C GLU A 317 -11.57 32.20 -9.52
N GLU A 318 -10.48 31.50 -9.84
CA GLU A 318 -10.00 31.38 -11.23
C GLU A 318 -11.03 30.67 -12.12
N MET A 319 -11.64 29.60 -11.61
CA MET A 319 -12.71 28.88 -12.30
C MET A 319 -13.94 29.76 -12.53
N MET A 320 -14.38 30.51 -11.51
CA MET A 320 -15.48 31.47 -11.61
C MET A 320 -15.16 32.58 -12.63
N LEU A 321 -13.92 33.07 -12.66
CA LEU A 321 -13.45 34.06 -13.63
C LEU A 321 -13.43 33.53 -15.07
N ARG A 322 -13.06 32.26 -15.27
CA ARG A 322 -13.11 31.59 -16.58
C ARG A 322 -14.55 31.38 -17.06
N ILE A 323 -15.47 31.03 -16.16
CA ILE A 323 -16.90 30.95 -16.46
C ILE A 323 -17.44 32.34 -16.83
N LYS A 324 -17.08 33.37 -16.07
CA LYS A 324 -17.53 34.75 -16.30
C LYS A 324 -16.97 35.38 -17.58
N LYS A 325 -15.75 35.00 -17.99
CA LYS A 325 -15.14 35.43 -19.27
C LYS A 325 -15.67 34.65 -20.48
N GLY A 326 -16.32 33.51 -20.26
CA GLY A 326 -16.83 32.64 -21.31
C GLY A 326 -15.72 31.94 -22.09
N VAL A 327 -16.04 30.78 -22.66
CA VAL A 327 -15.16 30.04 -23.56
C VAL A 327 -15.67 30.24 -24.98
N GLN A 328 -14.79 30.65 -25.90
CA GLN A 328 -15.15 30.74 -27.32
C GLN A 328 -15.33 29.32 -27.88
N LEU A 329 -16.57 28.90 -28.04
CA LEU A 329 -16.91 27.65 -28.72
C LEU A 329 -16.63 27.81 -30.22
N ARG A 330 -15.97 26.82 -30.81
CA ARG A 330 -15.63 26.79 -32.24
C ARG A 330 -16.93 26.66 -33.06
N PRO A 331 -17.11 27.38 -34.19
CA PRO A 331 -18.32 27.26 -34.99
C PRO A 331 -18.49 25.85 -35.56
N VAL A 332 -19.66 25.24 -35.33
CA VAL A 332 -20.05 23.93 -35.87
C VAL A 332 -20.30 24.08 -37.36
N ARG A 333 -19.50 23.40 -38.19
CA ARG A 333 -19.82 23.23 -39.62
C ARG A 333 -20.86 22.13 -39.77
N GLN A 334 -22.02 22.48 -40.29
CA GLN A 334 -23.02 21.53 -40.73
C GLN A 334 -22.56 20.89 -42.05
N THR A 335 -22.31 19.58 -42.05
CA THR A 335 -22.20 18.75 -43.26
C THR A 335 -22.97 17.43 -43.05
N PRO A 336 -23.57 16.83 -44.11
CA PRO A 336 -24.51 15.71 -44.00
C PRO A 336 -23.83 14.35 -43.74
N PRO A 337 -24.60 13.28 -43.44
CA PRO A 337 -24.10 12.11 -42.73
C PRO A 337 -23.57 11.04 -43.69
N THR A 338 -22.32 10.59 -43.46
CA THR A 338 -21.94 9.21 -43.77
C THR A 338 -20.77 8.75 -42.90
N ALA A 339 -20.99 7.59 -42.28
CA ALA A 339 -20.01 6.62 -41.79
C ALA A 339 -19.24 6.90 -40.47
N ARG A 340 -19.52 5.98 -39.53
CA ARG A 340 -18.74 5.53 -38.37
C ARG A 340 -18.66 6.48 -37.18
N GLU A 341 -19.54 6.22 -36.23
CA GLU A 341 -19.41 6.60 -34.82
C GLU A 341 -18.06 6.11 -34.30
N GLN A 342 -17.08 7.01 -34.24
CA GLN A 342 -16.01 6.93 -33.27
C GLN A 342 -16.59 7.46 -31.97
N MET A 343 -16.84 6.55 -31.03
CA MET A 343 -17.18 6.90 -29.66
C MET A 343 -16.10 7.84 -29.14
N GLU A 344 -16.51 9.04 -28.72
CA GLU A 344 -15.64 10.06 -28.15
C GLU A 344 -14.84 9.43 -27.02
N LYS A 345 -13.54 9.30 -27.25
CA LYS A 345 -12.58 8.86 -26.26
C LYS A 345 -12.55 9.94 -25.19
N LEU A 346 -13.34 9.76 -24.15
CA LEU A 346 -13.22 10.51 -22.91
C LEU A 346 -11.74 10.54 -22.53
N SER A 347 -11.26 11.74 -22.21
CA SER A 347 -9.93 11.99 -21.68
C SER A 347 -9.80 11.37 -20.30
N CYS A 348 -9.80 10.05 -20.23
CA CYS A 348 -9.26 9.31 -19.11
C CYS A 348 -7.75 9.29 -19.36
N ASN A 349 -6.95 9.78 -18.41
CA ASN A 349 -5.53 9.46 -18.36
C ASN A 349 -5.41 7.94 -18.18
N SER A 350 -5.51 7.21 -19.29
CA SER A 350 -5.51 5.74 -19.30
C SER A 350 -4.12 5.28 -18.89
N ALA A 351 -4.07 4.23 -18.07
CA ALA A 351 -2.83 3.56 -17.69
C ALA A 351 -1.94 3.24 -18.90
N ILE A 352 -2.54 2.96 -20.06
CA ILE A 352 -1.85 2.73 -21.33
C ILE A 352 -1.14 4.00 -21.87
N GLN A 353 -1.74 5.17 -21.66
CA GLN A 353 -1.16 6.46 -22.05
C GLN A 353 -0.05 6.90 -21.08
N GLU A 354 -0.18 6.57 -19.80
CA GLU A 354 0.90 6.74 -18.81
C GLU A 354 2.06 5.77 -19.07
N LEU A 355 1.79 4.49 -19.35
CA LEU A 355 2.80 3.51 -19.76
C LEU A 355 3.54 3.99 -21.01
N ARG A 356 2.81 4.53 -21.99
CA ARG A 356 3.41 5.13 -23.19
C ARG A 356 4.34 6.29 -22.82
N GLY A 357 3.88 7.24 -22.01
CA GLY A 357 4.70 8.36 -21.56
C GLY A 357 5.96 7.92 -20.79
N ILE A 358 5.84 6.89 -19.95
CA ILE A 358 6.98 6.33 -19.22
C ILE A 358 7.96 5.66 -20.19
N THR A 359 7.48 4.85 -21.14
CA THR A 359 8.34 4.18 -22.14
C THR A 359 9.03 5.16 -23.11
N GLU A 360 8.38 6.26 -23.47
CA GLU A 360 8.95 7.30 -24.33
C GLU A 360 10.07 8.10 -23.62
N ASN A 361 9.97 8.29 -22.29
CA ASN A 361 10.99 8.97 -21.50
C ASN A 361 12.32 8.17 -21.40
N PHE A 362 12.25 6.83 -21.42
CA PHE A 362 13.44 5.97 -21.49
C PHE A 362 14.08 5.96 -22.88
N SER A 363 13.30 6.16 -23.94
CA SER A 363 13.81 6.19 -25.32
C SER A 363 14.67 7.43 -25.62
N ARG A 364 14.54 8.50 -24.82
CA ARG A 364 15.28 9.77 -24.99
C ARG A 364 16.52 9.92 -24.12
N THR A 365 16.71 9.08 -23.08
CA THR A 365 17.71 9.34 -22.01
C THR A 365 18.96 8.45 -22.04
N THR A 366 19.15 7.61 -23.06
CA THR A 366 20.40 6.86 -23.23
C THR A 366 21.31 7.49 -24.30
N PRO A 367 22.52 7.97 -23.97
CA PRO A 367 23.58 8.16 -24.96
C PRO A 367 24.05 6.78 -25.41
N GLN A 368 23.80 6.40 -26.65
CA GLN A 368 24.32 5.15 -27.21
C GLN A 368 25.83 5.26 -27.48
N PRO A 369 26.66 4.29 -27.05
CA PRO A 369 27.92 4.02 -27.71
C PRO A 369 27.64 3.31 -29.04
N LYS A 370 28.25 3.84 -30.10
CA LYS A 370 28.19 3.34 -31.48
C LYS A 370 28.73 1.90 -31.55
N VAL A 371 27.87 0.93 -31.90
CA VAL A 371 28.30 -0.44 -32.24
C VAL A 371 27.61 -0.88 -33.54
N GLU A 372 28.42 -1.43 -34.43
CA GLU A 372 28.12 -1.99 -35.75
C GLU A 372 27.05 -3.10 -35.77
N PRO A 373 26.43 -3.39 -36.93
CA PRO A 373 25.27 -4.27 -37.03
C PRO A 373 25.60 -5.75 -36.78
N ARG A 374 24.76 -6.42 -35.98
CA ARG A 374 24.90 -7.83 -35.53
C ARG A 374 23.85 -8.73 -36.24
N PRO A 375 24.17 -10.00 -36.58
CA PRO A 375 23.39 -10.79 -37.54
C PRO A 375 22.16 -11.51 -36.95
N ALA A 376 21.21 -11.81 -37.84
CA ALA A 376 19.84 -12.32 -37.62
C ALA A 376 19.71 -13.79 -37.14
N ASN A 377 20.64 -14.30 -36.33
CA ASN A 377 20.70 -15.74 -35.99
C ASN A 377 20.08 -16.13 -34.62
N HIS A 378 19.58 -15.20 -33.82
CA HIS A 378 19.05 -15.53 -32.48
C HIS A 378 17.64 -16.16 -32.50
N ASP A 379 16.82 -15.80 -33.49
CA ASP A 379 15.45 -16.34 -33.61
C ASP A 379 15.47 -17.85 -33.92
N ASP A 380 16.43 -18.30 -34.74
CA ASP A 380 16.64 -19.71 -35.07
C ASP A 380 17.08 -20.56 -33.86
N GLU A 381 17.84 -19.96 -32.94
CA GLU A 381 18.35 -20.64 -31.75
C GLU A 381 17.23 -20.81 -30.71
N LEU A 382 16.41 -19.77 -30.52
CA LEU A 382 15.23 -19.83 -29.66
C LEU A 382 14.21 -20.85 -30.18
N GLN A 383 13.97 -20.88 -31.50
CA GLN A 383 13.08 -21.86 -32.11
C GLN A 383 13.58 -23.30 -31.91
N LYS A 384 14.89 -23.55 -32.03
CA LYS A 384 15.50 -24.86 -31.75
C LYS A 384 15.34 -25.28 -30.28
N ILE A 385 15.48 -24.34 -29.34
CA ILE A 385 15.31 -24.61 -27.91
C ILE A 385 13.85 -24.95 -27.58
N LEU A 386 12.89 -24.24 -28.19
CA LEU A 386 11.45 -24.50 -28.00
C LEU A 386 11.03 -25.86 -28.58
N LEU A 387 11.54 -26.23 -29.75
CA LEU A 387 11.29 -27.54 -30.35
C LEU A 387 11.84 -28.68 -29.50
N ARG A 388 13.08 -28.58 -28.99
CA ARG A 388 13.62 -29.60 -28.05
C ARG A 388 12.80 -29.75 -26.78
N ARG A 389 12.25 -28.66 -26.25
CA ARG A 389 11.39 -28.70 -25.06
C ARG A 389 10.06 -29.40 -25.33
N ARG A 390 9.46 -29.17 -26.51
CA ARG A 390 8.24 -29.87 -26.93
C ARG A 390 8.48 -31.37 -27.10
N ASP A 391 9.56 -31.76 -27.76
CA ASP A 391 9.87 -33.17 -28.02
C ASP A 391 10.16 -33.94 -26.71
N ALA A 392 10.76 -33.28 -25.71
CA ALA A 392 10.95 -33.85 -24.38
C ALA A 392 9.62 -34.09 -23.65
N VAL A 393 8.68 -33.15 -23.75
CA VAL A 393 7.34 -33.26 -23.13
C VAL A 393 6.51 -34.36 -23.81
N GLU A 394 6.57 -34.48 -25.13
CA GLU A 394 5.90 -35.55 -25.88
C GLU A 394 6.50 -36.94 -25.59
N SER A 395 7.82 -37.04 -25.42
CA SER A 395 8.49 -38.29 -25.02
C SER A 395 8.08 -38.74 -23.60
N HIS A 396 7.93 -37.80 -22.66
CA HIS A 396 7.42 -38.10 -21.32
C HIS A 396 5.94 -38.51 -21.32
N HIS A 397 5.12 -37.96 -22.23
CA HIS A 397 3.72 -38.36 -22.39
C HIS A 397 3.60 -39.77 -22.99
N SER A 398 4.44 -40.11 -23.97
CA SER A 398 4.52 -41.44 -24.60
C SER A 398 4.92 -42.56 -23.61
N MET A 399 5.87 -42.30 -22.70
CA MET A 399 6.25 -43.26 -21.66
C MET A 399 5.16 -43.46 -20.60
N PHE A 400 4.33 -42.45 -20.33
CA PHE A 400 3.22 -42.57 -19.38
C PHE A 400 2.04 -43.39 -19.93
N VAL A 401 1.76 -43.31 -21.23
CA VAL A 401 0.64 -44.05 -21.85
C VAL A 401 0.96 -45.53 -22.06
N SER A 402 2.24 -45.90 -22.14
CA SER A 402 2.70 -47.29 -22.34
C SER A 402 2.80 -48.14 -21.06
N THR A 403 2.54 -47.57 -19.88
CA THR A 403 2.68 -48.27 -18.58
C THR A 403 1.34 -48.62 -17.89
N LEU A 404 0.21 -48.53 -18.59
CA LEU A 404 -1.08 -48.98 -18.04
C LEU A 404 -1.36 -50.44 -18.41
N PRO A 405 -1.46 -51.38 -17.45
CA PRO A 405 -1.84 -52.76 -17.74
C PRO A 405 -3.31 -52.82 -18.15
N SER A 406 -3.56 -53.46 -19.30
CA SER A 406 -4.90 -53.78 -19.80
C SER A 406 -5.57 -54.78 -18.85
N PHE A 407 -6.45 -54.30 -17.96
CA PHE A 407 -7.45 -55.16 -17.32
C PHE A 407 -8.74 -55.12 -18.15
N LEU A 408 -8.96 -56.20 -18.88
CA LEU A 408 -10.17 -56.50 -19.64
C LEU A 408 -10.75 -57.82 -19.12
N CYS A 409 -12.08 -57.84 -18.99
CA CYS A 409 -12.99 -58.98 -18.82
C CYS A 409 -13.09 -59.69 -17.46
N ALA A 410 -14.19 -59.41 -16.75
CA ALA A 410 -15.30 -60.36 -16.59
C ALA A 410 -16.62 -59.60 -16.44
#